data_AF-A0A958ZSR1-F1
#
_entry.id   AF-A0A958ZSR1-F1
#
_cell.length_a   1.000
_cell.length_b   1.000
_cell.length_c   1.000
_cell.angle_alpha   90.00
_cell.angle_beta   90.00
_cell.angle_gamma   90.00
#
_symmetry.space_group_name_H-M   'P 1'
#
loop_
_entity.id
_entity.type
_entity.pdbx_description
1 polymer ?
#
loop_
_entity_poly.entity_id
_entity_poly.type
_entity_poly.pdbx_seq_one_letter_code
_entity_poly.pdbx_strand_id
1 'polypeptide(L)'
;MAEKVKVPTVGESITEVTIANWLKNDGDIVKMDEVIAELESDKATFELPAPKAGALKILKEAGETVPIGEVICEIDESAKGSSSASKKSDKDESKPKKDDSKSETSEPKPTG
;
A
#
# COMPACT_ATOMS: atom_id res chain seq x y z
N MET A 1 -2.78 -14.61 19.04
CA MET A 1 -1.55 -15.35 18.71
C MET A 1 -1.06 -14.76 17.42
N ALA A 2 0.23 -14.44 17.32
CA ALA A 2 0.82 -13.87 16.12
C ALA A 2 1.37 -14.98 15.23
N GLU A 3 0.96 -15.02 13.97
CA GLU A 3 1.47 -15.93 12.95
C GLU A 3 2.56 -15.22 12.15
N LYS A 4 3.75 -15.82 12.09
CA LYS A 4 4.89 -15.25 11.39
C LYS A 4 4.80 -15.58 9.90
N VAL A 5 4.71 -14.55 9.08
CA VAL A 5 4.70 -14.67 7.63
C VAL A 5 6.13 -14.57 7.14
N LYS A 6 6.60 -15.67 6.56
CA LYS A 6 7.92 -15.76 5.94
C LYS A 6 7.82 -15.66 4.43
N VAL A 7 8.89 -15.23 3.79
CA VAL A 7 9.00 -15.20 2.34
C VAL A 7 8.81 -16.62 1.78
N PRO A 8 7.81 -16.85 0.91
CA PRO A 8 7.64 -18.13 0.24
C PRO A 8 8.71 -18.34 -0.83
N THR A 9 9.02 -19.60 -1.14
CA THR A 9 9.90 -19.96 -2.26
C THR A 9 9.24 -19.57 -3.58
N VAL A 10 9.74 -18.54 -4.25
CA VAL A 10 9.17 -18.02 -5.53
C VAL A 10 9.71 -18.73 -6.79
N GLY A 11 10.38 -19.87 -6.62
CA GLY A 11 10.94 -20.70 -7.70
C GLY A 11 12.14 -21.49 -7.20
N GLU A 12 12.46 -22.63 -7.81
CA GLU A 12 13.53 -23.53 -7.34
C GLU A 12 14.93 -22.89 -7.35
N SER A 13 15.12 -21.78 -8.09
CA SER A 13 16.42 -21.12 -8.28
C SER A 13 16.52 -19.71 -7.67
N ILE A 14 15.52 -19.24 -6.90
CA ILE A 14 15.49 -17.88 -6.34
C ILE A 14 15.84 -17.92 -4.85
N THR A 15 16.87 -17.18 -4.45
CA THR A 15 17.40 -17.14 -3.07
C THR A 15 16.93 -15.93 -2.27
N GLU A 16 16.46 -14.88 -2.93
CA GLU A 16 16.05 -13.62 -2.33
C GLU A 16 14.96 -12.95 -3.16
N VAL A 17 14.13 -12.14 -2.50
CA VAL A 17 13.09 -11.33 -3.12
C VAL A 17 13.09 -9.94 -2.51
N THR A 18 12.56 -8.98 -3.26
CA THR A 18 12.35 -7.61 -2.79
C THR A 18 10.87 -7.38 -2.56
N ILE A 19 10.51 -6.75 -1.45
CA ILE A 19 9.11 -6.35 -1.22
C ILE A 19 8.80 -5.20 -2.18
N ALA A 20 8.00 -5.42 -3.22
CA ALA A 20 7.69 -4.40 -4.21
C ALA A 20 6.80 -3.30 -3.61
N ASN A 21 5.69 -3.70 -2.99
CA ASN A 21 4.75 -2.77 -2.38
C ASN A 21 3.90 -3.45 -1.30
N TRP A 22 3.47 -2.68 -0.29
CA TRP A 22 2.51 -3.12 0.71
C TRP A 22 1.10 -2.65 0.33
N LEU A 23 0.15 -3.58 0.23
CA LEU A 23 -1.27 -3.24 0.03
C LEU A 23 -1.96 -2.89 1.36
N LYS A 24 -1.31 -3.20 2.47
CA LYS A 24 -1.81 -3.11 3.83
C LYS A 24 -0.76 -2.45 4.71
N ASN A 25 -1.20 -1.60 5.62
CA ASN A 25 -0.31 -0.91 6.56
C ASN A 25 -0.09 -1.73 7.83
N ASP A 26 0.92 -1.35 8.61
CA ASP A 26 1.08 -1.87 9.96
C ASP A 26 -0.17 -1.56 10.81
N GLY A 27 -0.63 -2.56 11.54
CA GLY A 27 -1.87 -2.52 12.31
C GLY A 27 -3.16 -2.75 11.51
N ASP A 28 -3.12 -2.83 10.18
CA ASP A 28 -4.34 -3.00 9.37
C ASP A 28 -4.93 -4.42 9.53
N ILE A 29 -6.26 -4.52 9.49
CA ILE A 29 -6.95 -5.81 9.59
C ILE A 29 -7.02 -6.46 8.22
N VAL A 30 -6.39 -7.63 8.11
CA VAL A 30 -6.34 -8.46 6.89
C VAL A 30 -7.18 -9.73 7.06
N LYS A 31 -7.65 -10.30 5.95
CA LYS A 31 -8.38 -11.58 5.94
C LYS A 31 -7.48 -12.72 5.47
N MET A 32 -7.86 -13.94 5.82
CA MET A 32 -7.24 -15.14 5.26
C MET A 32 -7.43 -15.13 3.73
N ASP A 33 -6.38 -15.46 2.99
CA ASP A 33 -6.33 -15.39 1.52
C ASP A 33 -6.43 -13.96 0.92
N GLU A 34 -6.30 -12.90 1.74
CA GLU A 34 -6.26 -11.53 1.26
C GLU A 34 -4.83 -11.11 0.91
N VAL A 35 -4.63 -10.44 -0.24
CA VAL A 35 -3.31 -9.96 -0.66
C VAL A 35 -2.87 -8.81 0.23
N ILE A 36 -1.72 -8.97 0.89
CA ILE A 36 -1.18 -7.99 1.84
C ILE A 36 0.04 -7.24 1.31
N ALA A 37 0.81 -7.86 0.42
CA ALA A 37 2.00 -7.28 -0.18
C ALA A 37 2.28 -7.90 -1.56
N GLU A 38 3.10 -7.23 -2.34
CA GLU A 38 3.67 -7.72 -3.59
C GLU A 38 5.17 -7.97 -3.38
N LEU A 39 5.64 -9.13 -3.82
CA LEU A 39 7.04 -9.52 -3.81
C LEU A 39 7.55 -9.54 -5.25
N GLU A 40 8.65 -8.87 -5.52
CA GLU A 40 9.32 -8.88 -6.80
C GLU A 40 10.61 -9.69 -6.73
N SER A 41 10.80 -10.53 -7.73
CA SER A 41 12.05 -11.24 -7.97
C SER A 41 12.60 -10.85 -9.35
N ASP A 42 13.86 -11.17 -9.63
CA ASP A 42 14.52 -10.92 -10.94
C ASP A 42 13.73 -11.47 -12.14
N LYS A 43 12.81 -12.42 -11.92
CA LYS A 43 12.07 -13.11 -12.98
C LYS A 43 10.59 -12.75 -13.04
N ALA A 44 9.97 -12.41 -11.91
CA ALA A 44 8.53 -12.19 -11.84
C ALA A 44 8.13 -11.49 -10.53
N THR A 45 6.96 -10.85 -10.58
CA THR A 45 6.24 -10.32 -9.42
C THR A 45 5.22 -11.35 -8.95
N PHE A 46 5.17 -11.57 -7.65
CA PHE A 46 4.28 -12.51 -6.96
C PHE A 46 3.50 -11.78 -5.87
N GLU A 47 2.24 -12.12 -5.69
CA GLU A 47 1.42 -11.59 -4.61
C GLU A 47 1.62 -12.42 -3.33
N LEU A 48 1.74 -11.74 -2.19
CA LEU A 48 1.81 -12.37 -0.87
C LEU A 48 0.41 -12.36 -0.23
N PRO A 49 -0.30 -13.49 -0.20
CA PRO A 49 -1.55 -13.61 0.52
C PRO A 49 -1.32 -13.81 2.02
N ALA A 50 -2.23 -13.28 2.84
CA ALA A 50 -2.25 -13.50 4.27
C ALA A 50 -2.65 -14.96 4.60
N PRO A 51 -1.83 -15.70 5.36
CA PRO A 51 -2.16 -17.08 5.76
C PRO A 51 -3.35 -17.15 6.74
N LYS A 52 -3.64 -16.06 7.46
CA LYS A 52 -4.75 -15.95 8.43
C LYS A 52 -5.34 -14.55 8.46
N ALA A 53 -6.53 -14.44 9.05
CA ALA A 53 -7.19 -13.17 9.31
C ALA A 53 -6.78 -12.59 10.66
N GLY A 54 -6.25 -11.36 10.69
CA GLY A 54 -5.75 -10.70 11.90
C GLY A 54 -5.22 -9.29 11.63
N ALA A 55 -4.57 -8.68 12.61
CA ALA A 55 -3.85 -7.43 12.42
C ALA A 55 -2.45 -7.68 11.84
N LEU A 56 -2.15 -7.05 10.72
CA LEU A 56 -0.85 -7.10 10.09
C LEU A 56 0.16 -6.30 10.90
N LYS A 57 1.38 -6.82 11.05
CA LYS A 57 2.50 -6.13 11.67
C LYS A 57 3.72 -6.26 10.77
N ILE A 58 4.05 -5.17 10.10
CA ILE A 58 5.17 -5.12 9.15
C ILE A 58 6.48 -5.11 9.95
N LEU A 59 7.41 -6.00 9.60
CA LEU A 59 8.77 -6.00 10.15
C LEU A 59 9.79 -5.44 9.15
N LYS A 60 9.54 -5.62 7.85
CA LYS A 60 10.38 -5.16 6.74
C LYS A 60 9.57 -4.28 5.79
N GLU A 61 10.13 -3.14 5.40
CA GLU A 61 9.43 -2.14 4.59
C GLU A 61 9.43 -2.49 3.09
N ALA A 62 8.57 -1.83 2.31
CA ALA A 62 8.62 -1.95 0.85
C ALA A 62 9.95 -1.39 0.33
N GLY A 63 10.51 -2.07 -0.67
CA GLY A 63 11.84 -1.83 -1.23
C GLY A 63 12.96 -2.60 -0.53
N GLU A 64 12.67 -3.34 0.55
CA GLU A 64 13.68 -4.14 1.23
C GLU A 64 13.85 -5.52 0.57
N THR A 65 15.11 -5.92 0.36
CA THR A 65 15.49 -7.24 -0.15
C THR A 65 15.73 -8.20 1.00
N VAL A 66 15.05 -9.34 0.98
CA VAL A 66 15.05 -10.36 2.03
C VAL A 66 15.24 -11.76 1.45
N PRO A 67 15.97 -12.65 2.15
CA PRO A 67 16.16 -14.01 1.68
C PRO A 67 14.91 -14.88 1.86
N ILE A 68 14.79 -15.94 1.07
CA ILE A 68 13.69 -16.90 1.20
C ILE A 68 13.66 -17.49 2.61
N GLY A 69 12.47 -17.56 3.21
CA GLY A 69 12.26 -18.06 4.56
C GLY A 69 12.49 -17.03 5.67
N GLU A 70 12.91 -15.80 5.35
CA GLU A 70 12.97 -14.71 6.32
C GLU A 70 11.56 -14.21 6.68
N VAL A 71 11.37 -13.78 7.93
CA VAL A 71 10.09 -13.26 8.43
C VAL A 71 9.98 -11.79 8.05
N ILE A 72 8.96 -11.46 7.27
CA ILE A 72 8.72 -10.11 6.74
C ILE A 72 7.60 -9.37 7.47
N CYS A 73 6.62 -10.11 7.99
CA CYS A 73 5.54 -9.57 8.80
C CYS A 73 4.96 -10.64 9.74
N GLU A 74 4.16 -10.19 10.69
CA GLU A 74 3.41 -11.04 11.62
C GLU A 74 1.92 -10.69 11.52
N ILE A 75 1.03 -11.67 11.65
CA ILE A 75 -0.43 -11.47 11.67
C ILE A 75 -0.97 -11.86 13.03
N ASP A 76 -1.50 -10.91 13.80
CA ASP A 76 -2.10 -11.20 15.11
C ASP A 76 -3.62 -11.45 15.01
N GLU A 77 -4.01 -12.69 15.22
CA GLU A 77 -5.42 -13.12 15.13
C GLU A 77 -6.29 -12.55 16.29
N SER A 78 -5.68 -12.10 17.39
CA SER A 78 -6.40 -11.57 18.55
C SER A 78 -6.99 -10.18 18.30
N ALA A 79 -6.52 -9.49 17.26
CA ALA A 79 -6.93 -8.12 16.94
C ALA A 79 -8.22 -8.03 16.09
N LYS A 80 -8.89 -9.17 15.82
CA LYS A 80 -10.15 -9.25 15.04
C LYS A 80 -11.32 -8.39 15.53
N GLY A 81 -11.19 -7.70 16.66
CA GLY A 81 -12.23 -6.87 17.29
C GLY A 81 -12.13 -5.36 17.08
N SER A 82 -11.07 -4.83 16.46
CA SER A 82 -10.88 -3.37 16.34
C SER A 82 -10.75 -2.92 14.89
N SER A 83 -11.81 -3.10 14.10
CA SER A 83 -11.95 -2.40 12.82
C SER A 83 -12.32 -0.93 13.09
N SER A 84 -11.34 -0.11 13.47
CA SER A 84 -11.49 1.34 13.36
C SER A 84 -11.07 1.77 11.97
N ALA A 85 -12.03 2.36 11.26
CA ALA A 85 -11.90 2.86 9.90
C ALA A 85 -10.71 3.81 9.70
N SER A 86 -10.01 3.63 8.58
CA SER A 86 -9.33 4.70 7.86
C SER A 86 -9.37 4.31 6.37
N LYS A 87 -10.38 4.67 5.59
CA LYS A 87 -10.51 5.97 4.92
C LYS A 87 -9.14 6.53 4.50
N LYS A 88 -8.68 6.14 3.31
CA LYS A 88 -7.92 6.95 2.34
C LYS A 88 -7.85 6.18 1.01
N SER A 89 -8.93 6.27 0.24
CA SER A 89 -8.79 6.47 -1.20
C SER A 89 -9.21 7.91 -1.47
N ASP A 90 -8.38 8.85 -0.99
CA ASP A 90 -8.22 10.13 -1.67
C ASP A 90 -7.53 9.81 -2.99
N LYS A 91 -8.31 9.39 -3.99
CA LYS A 91 -7.93 9.60 -5.38
C LYS A 91 -8.30 11.05 -5.70
N ASP A 92 -7.42 11.93 -5.23
CA ASP A 92 -7.20 13.23 -5.84
C ASP A 92 -6.78 12.97 -7.30
N GLU A 93 -7.70 13.22 -8.23
CA GLU A 93 -7.32 13.76 -9.53
C GLU A 93 -8.46 14.65 -10.05
N SER A 94 -8.29 15.96 -9.76
CA SER A 94 -8.45 17.08 -10.70
C SER A 94 -9.80 17.19 -11.45
N LYS A 95 -10.62 18.25 -11.30
CA LYS A 95 -10.27 19.68 -11.40
C LYS A 95 -11.55 20.54 -11.28
N PRO A 96 -11.66 21.51 -10.36
CA PRO A 96 -12.47 22.69 -10.59
C PRO A 96 -11.52 23.88 -10.73
N LYS A 97 -11.30 24.36 -11.97
CA LYS A 97 -10.87 25.75 -12.16
C LYS A 97 -12.13 26.58 -12.31
N LYS A 98 -12.60 27.15 -11.20
CA LYS A 98 -13.47 28.32 -11.22
C LYS A 98 -13.23 29.14 -9.96
N ASP A 99 -12.61 30.30 -10.18
CA ASP A 99 -12.69 31.58 -9.45
C ASP A 99 -11.37 32.34 -9.72
N ASP A 100 -11.31 33.64 -9.93
CA ASP A 100 -12.36 34.64 -10.06
C ASP A 100 -11.68 35.91 -10.61
N SER A 101 -12.49 36.72 -11.29
CA SER A 101 -12.53 38.17 -11.17
C SER A 101 -11.23 39.00 -11.16
N LYS A 102 -11.10 39.81 -12.22
CA LYS A 102 -10.83 41.24 -12.01
C LYS A 102 -11.83 42.06 -12.82
N SER A 103 -12.79 42.60 -12.08
CA SER A 103 -13.76 43.60 -12.55
C SER A 103 -13.06 44.92 -12.90
N GLU A 104 -13.68 45.60 -13.87
CA GLU A 104 -13.80 47.06 -14.07
C GLU A 104 -12.57 47.96 -14.22
N THR A 105 -12.51 48.63 -15.38
CA THR A 105 -12.74 50.09 -15.45
C THR A 105 -13.16 50.45 -16.88
N SER A 106 -14.29 51.17 -16.95
CA SER A 106 -14.92 51.71 -18.15
C SER A 106 -14.19 52.93 -18.72
N GLU A 107 -14.53 53.23 -19.98
CA GLU A 107 -14.60 54.57 -20.60
C GLU A 107 -13.37 55.12 -21.37
N PRO A 108 -13.57 56.05 -22.36
CA PRO A 108 -13.39 55.76 -23.79
C PRO A 108 -12.39 56.68 -24.55
N LYS A 109 -12.27 56.46 -25.89
CA LYS A 109 -11.62 57.22 -27.00
C LYS A 109 -11.34 58.73 -26.77
N PRO A 110 -10.38 59.44 -27.44
CA PRO A 110 -9.95 59.25 -28.85
C PRO A 110 -8.47 59.62 -29.23
N THR A 111 -8.18 59.54 -30.54
CA THR A 111 -7.27 60.37 -31.35
C THR A 111 -5.79 59.97 -31.54
N GLY A 112 -5.39 59.98 -32.81
CA GLY A 112 -4.05 59.72 -33.33
C GLY A 112 -4.14 59.38 -34.81
#